data_AF-A0A5C8MMG8-F1
#
_entry.id   AF-A0A5C8MMG8-F1
#
_cell.length_a   1.000
_cell.length_b   1.000
_cell.length_c   1.000
_cell.angle_alpha   90.00
_cell.angle_beta   90.00
_cell.angle_gamma   90.00
#
_symmetry.space_group_name_H-M   'P 1'
#
loop_
_entity.id
_entity.type
_entity.pdbx_description
1 polymer ?
#
loop_
_entity_poly.entity_id
_entity_poly.type
_entity_poly.pdbx_seq_one_letter_code
_entity_poly.pdbx_strand_id
1 'polypeptide(L)' 'MPENGVIIIGSGIAALTTAYYLHEHKNVTIFTKTKKEESNSWLAQGGVA' A
#
# COMPACT_ATOMS: atom_id res chain seq x y z
N MET A 1 3.24 -3.31 -17.99
CA MET A 1 4.04 -3.70 -16.80
C MET A 1 5.03 -4.76 -17.24
N PRO A 2 6.27 -4.77 -16.72
CA PRO A 2 7.21 -5.86 -17.01
C PRO A 2 6.62 -7.21 -16.58
N GLU A 3 7.06 -8.30 -17.23
CA GLU A 3 6.73 -9.65 -16.75
C GLU A 3 7.09 -9.76 -15.27
N ASN A 4 6.13 -10.18 -14.43
CA ASN A 4 6.22 -10.26 -12.96
C ASN A 4 6.05 -8.95 -12.16
N GLY A 5 5.44 -7.91 -12.74
CA GLY A 5 4.98 -6.75 -11.97
C GLY A 5 3.86 -7.11 -10.97
N VAL A 6 3.85 -6.45 -9.81
CA VAL A 6 2.82 -6.64 -8.77
C VAL A 6 1.91 -5.42 -8.74
N ILE A 7 0.59 -5.66 -8.77
CA ILE A 7 -0.42 -4.62 -8.55
C ILE A 7 -0.99 -4.77 -7.15
N ILE A 8 -1.00 -3.67 -6.40
CA ILE A 8 -1.71 -3.57 -5.12
C ILE A 8 -2.85 -2.58 -5.29
N ILE A 9 -4.05 -2.96 -4.87
CA ILE A 9 -5.24 -2.10 -4.90
C ILE A 9 -5.58 -1.69 -3.46
N GLY A 10 -5.52 -0.39 -3.19
CA GLY A 10 -5.69 0.22 -1.88
C GLY A 10 -4.44 0.96 -1.41
N SER A 11 -4.63 1.94 -0.52
CA SER A 11 -3.55 2.74 0.09
C SER A 11 -3.62 2.79 1.62
N GLY A 12 -4.29 1.82 2.25
CA GLY A 12 -4.26 1.65 3.70
C GLY A 12 -2.93 1.08 4.19
N ILE A 13 -2.77 0.96 5.50
CA ILE A 13 -1.49 0.53 6.10
C ILE A 13 -1.03 -0.84 5.57
N ALA A 14 -1.94 -1.81 5.43
CA ALA A 14 -1.62 -3.13 4.90
C ALA A 14 -1.05 -3.08 3.47
N ALA A 15 -1.63 -2.24 2.60
CA ALA A 15 -1.19 -2.10 1.22
C ALA A 15 0.21 -1.45 1.14
N LEU A 16 0.41 -0.39 1.92
CA LEU A 16 1.70 0.33 1.96
C LEU A 16 2.81 -0.53 2.58
N THR A 17 2.51 -1.27 3.66
CA THR A 17 3.45 -2.22 4.26
C THR A 17 3.80 -3.35 3.30
N THR A 18 2.81 -3.91 2.59
CA THR A 18 3.06 -4.93 1.57
C THR A 18 3.95 -4.40 0.44
N ALA A 19 3.68 -3.19 -0.05
CA ALA A 19 4.51 -2.56 -1.07
C ALA A 19 5.93 -2.31 -0.58
N TYR A 20 6.09 -1.86 0.68
CA TYR A 20 7.38 -1.60 1.30
C TYR A 20 8.26 -2.86 1.31
N TYR A 21 7.73 -4.03 1.62
CA TYR A 21 8.54 -5.26 1.57
C TYR A 21 8.73 -5.81 0.15
N LEU A 22 7.76 -5.63 -0.75
CA LEU A 22 7.85 -6.21 -2.10
C LEU A 22 8.72 -5.41 -3.07
N HIS A 23 8.89 -4.10 -2.85
CA HIS A 23 9.61 -3.24 -3.81
C HIS A 23 11.08 -3.62 -4.00
N GLU A 24 11.69 -4.32 -3.02
CA GLU A 24 13.09 -4.79 -3.10
C GLU A 24 13.30 -5.88 -4.16
N HIS A 25 12.22 -6.58 -4.55
CA HIS A 25 12.30 -7.76 -5.41
C HIS A 25 11.42 -7.67 -6.65
N LYS A 26 10.43 -6.78 -6.66
CA LYS A 26 9.40 -6.69 -7.70
C LYS A 26 9.12 -5.24 -8.05
N ASN A 27 8.76 -5.00 -9.31
CA ASN A 27 8.20 -3.72 -9.72
C ASN A 27 6.74 -3.63 -9.22
N VAL A 28 6.51 -2.87 -8.15
CA VAL A 28 5.22 -2.72 -7.49
C VAL A 28 4.53 -1.44 -7.97
N THR A 29 3.26 -1.54 -8.36
CA THR A 29 2.39 -0.39 -8.65
C THR A 29 1.18 -0.43 -7.74
N ILE A 30 0.91 0.69 -7.06
CA ILE A 30 -0.25 0.84 -6.16
C ILE A 30 -1.31 1.70 -6.85
N PHE A 31 -2.55 1.20 -6.88
CA PHE A 31 -3.71 1.99 -7.25
C PHE A 31 -4.55 2.26 -6.02
N THR A 32 -4.99 3.50 -5.85
CA THR A 32 -5.94 3.88 -4.80
C THR A 32 -7.02 4.78 -5.38
N LYS A 33 -8.22 4.70 -4.79
CA LYS A 33 -9.39 5.48 -5.21
C LYS A 33 -9.17 6.97 -4.98
N THR A 34 -8.37 7.34 -3.98
CA THR A 34 -8.16 8.71 -3.54
C THR A 34 -6.70 8.94 -3.14
N LYS A 35 -6.39 9.85 -2.20
CA LYS A 35 -5.02 10.05 -1.72
C LYS A 35 -4.64 8.99 -0.68
N LYS A 36 -3.34 8.72 -0.50
CA LYS A 36 -2.86 7.72 0.49
C LYS A 36 -3.21 8.11 1.93
N GLU A 37 -3.27 9.41 2.19
CA GLU A 37 -3.65 10.02 3.48
C GLU A 37 -5.16 9.96 3.75
N GLU A 38 -5.98 9.54 2.79
CA GLU A 38 -7.44 9.48 2.92
C GLU A 38 -7.93 8.04 3.21
N SER A 39 -7.07 7.18 3.76
CA SER A 39 -7.43 5.83 4.21
C SER A 39 -7.86 5.79 5.68
N ASN A 40 -8.72 4.85 6.07
CA ASN A 40 -9.13 4.70 7.47
C ASN A 40 -7.95 4.44 8.43
N SER A 41 -6.86 3.83 7.92
CA SER A 41 -5.64 3.64 8.70
C SER A 41 -5.00 4.97 9.12
N TRP A 42 -5.13 6.02 8.30
CA TRP A 42 -4.62 7.36 8.63
C TRP A 42 -5.34 8.00 9.82
N LEU A 43 -6.62 7.65 10.03
CA LEU A 43 -7.47 8.21 11.08
C LEU A 43 -7.35 7.47 12.42
N ALA A 44 -6.57 6.39 12.50
CA ALA A 44 -6.46 5.57 13.70
C ALA A 44 -5.74 6.33 14.85
N GLN A 45 -6.38 6.38 16.02
CA GLN A 45 -5.87 7.12 17.20
C GLN A 45 -5.76 6.26 18.47
N GLY A 46 -6.26 5.03 18.45
CA GLY A 46 -6.20 4.12 19.60
C GLY A 46 -4.79 3.58 19.90
N GLY A 47 -3.84 3.78 18.98
CA GLY A 47 -2.51 3.16 19.01
C GLY A 47 -2.50 1.75 18.44
N VAL A 48 -1.31 1.15 18.42
CA VAL A 48 -1.07 -0.27 18.14
C VAL A 48 -0.50 -0.86 19.42
N ALA A 49 -1.17 -1.89 19.96
CA ALA A 49 -0.74 -2.60 21.16
C ALA A 49 0.08 -3.85 20.79
#